data_AF-A0A317MTF5-F1
#
_entry.id   AF-A0A317MTF5-F1
#
_cell.length_a   1.000
_cell.length_b   1.000
_cell.length_c   1.000
_cell.angle_alpha   90.00
_cell.angle_beta   90.00
_cell.angle_gamma   90.00
#
_symmetry.space_group_name_H-M   'P 1'
#
loop_
_entity.id
_entity.type
_entity.pdbx_description
1 polymer ?
#
loop_
_entity_poly.entity_id
_entity_poly.type
_entity_poly.pdbx_seq_one_letter_code
_entity_poly.pdbx_strand_id
1 'polypeptide(L)'
;MKTLTRRRLLQALAALAALGVLPRRLHARAEAAFAASALDTALQALYGSRELVEHAGLQLEVPAAPDNPAQVPVQLRAAGLPPVHAFVLFAAANPLPLIARFELGEGVEPQLDVRIKVGGSGRLLLVAETAAGLFRTEAHVDAAAGACG
;
A
#
# COMPACT_ATOMS: atom_id res chain seq x y z
N MET A 1 -21.79 -20.53 -41.60
CA MET A 1 -22.17 -19.69 -40.44
C MET A 1 -22.20 -20.60 -39.20
N LYS A 2 -21.30 -20.38 -38.22
CA LYS A 2 -21.22 -21.23 -37.02
C LYS A 2 -22.46 -20.96 -36.14
N THR A 3 -23.30 -21.97 -35.91
CA THR A 3 -24.53 -21.83 -35.13
C THR A 3 -24.23 -21.49 -33.66
N LEU A 4 -24.86 -20.42 -33.16
CA LEU A 4 -24.81 -20.03 -31.76
C LEU A 4 -25.66 -21.01 -30.94
N THR A 5 -24.99 -21.87 -30.18
CA THR A 5 -25.63 -22.86 -29.29
C THR A 5 -25.91 -22.23 -27.92
N ARG A 6 -27.05 -22.58 -27.30
CA ARG A 6 -27.44 -22.10 -25.95
C ARG A 6 -26.31 -22.21 -24.92
N ARG A 7 -25.52 -23.29 -24.99
CA ARG A 7 -24.35 -23.52 -24.12
C ARG A 7 -23.26 -22.45 -24.29
N ARG A 8 -22.97 -22.03 -25.53
CA ARG A 8 -22.00 -20.95 -25.81
C ARG A 8 -22.51 -19.59 -25.34
N LEU A 9 -23.82 -19.38 -25.42
CA LEU A 9 -24.47 -18.15 -24.97
C LEU A 9 -24.44 -18.03 -23.43
N LEU A 10 -24.72 -19.12 -22.72
CA LEU A 10 -24.57 -19.20 -21.26
C LEU A 10 -23.11 -19.04 -20.80
N GLN A 11 -22.16 -19.63 -21.51
CA GLN A 11 -20.73 -19.46 -21.23
C GLN A 11 -20.26 -18.01 -21.41
N ALA A 12 -20.72 -17.34 -22.48
CA ALA A 12 -20.40 -15.94 -22.73
C ALA A 12 -20.99 -15.01 -21.65
N LEU A 13 -22.24 -15.23 -21.23
CA LEU A 13 -22.87 -14.46 -20.15
C LEU A 13 -22.16 -14.66 -18.80
N ALA A 14 -21.75 -15.90 -18.48
CA ALA A 14 -20.99 -16.19 -17.27
C ALA A 14 -19.61 -15.52 -17.28
N ALA A 15 -18.91 -15.52 -18.42
CA ALA A 15 -17.63 -14.82 -18.57
C ALA A 15 -17.79 -13.30 -18.39
N LEU A 16 -18.80 -12.70 -19.01
CA LEU A 16 -19.07 -11.25 -18.89
C LEU A 16 -19.42 -10.85 -17.45
N ALA A 17 -20.19 -11.68 -16.73
CA ALA A 17 -20.48 -11.47 -15.32
C ALA A 17 -19.22 -11.55 -14.44
N ALA A 18 -18.32 -12.51 -14.72
CA ALA A 18 -17.05 -12.63 -14.00
C ALA A 18 -16.13 -11.40 -14.19
N LEU A 19 -16.07 -10.87 -15.42
CA LEU A 19 -15.34 -9.63 -15.74
C LEU A 19 -15.88 -8.41 -14.96
N GLY A 20 -17.18 -8.34 -14.67
CA GLY A 20 -17.77 -7.26 -13.88
C GLY A 20 -17.54 -7.35 -12.36
N VAL A 21 -17.25 -8.55 -11.83
CA VAL A 21 -17.08 -8.80 -10.38
C VAL A 21 -15.65 -8.59 -9.90
N LEU A 22 -14.66 -8.88 -10.75
CA LEU A 22 -13.23 -8.73 -10.43
C LEU A 22 -12.82 -7.30 -10.03
N PRO A 23 -13.12 -6.24 -10.80
CA PRO A 23 -12.73 -4.88 -10.44
C PRO A 23 -13.39 -4.43 -9.13
N ARG A 24 -14.65 -4.83 -8.88
CA ARG A 24 -15.35 -4.54 -7.62
C ARG A 24 -14.64 -5.12 -6.39
N ARG A 25 -14.08 -6.32 -6.50
CA ARG A 25 -13.36 -6.97 -5.39
C ARG A 25 -12.04 -6.28 -5.07
N LEU A 26 -11.35 -5.75 -6.07
CA LEU A 26 -10.09 -5.00 -5.87
C LEU A 26 -10.36 -3.66 -5.19
N HIS A 27 -11.38 -2.92 -5.64
CA HIS A 27 -11.79 -1.68 -4.98
C HIS A 27 -12.22 -1.91 -3.52
N ALA A 28 -12.99 -2.97 -3.25
CA ALA A 28 -13.44 -3.29 -1.89
C ALA A 28 -12.27 -3.59 -0.92
N ARG A 29 -11.15 -4.15 -1.41
CA ARG A 29 -9.95 -4.40 -0.58
C ARG A 29 -9.27 -3.10 -0.18
N ALA A 30 -9.12 -2.16 -1.11
CA ALA A 30 -8.55 -0.86 -0.82
C ALA A 30 -9.40 -0.10 0.21
N GLU A 31 -10.73 -0.06 0.01
CA GLU A 31 -11.65 0.58 0.96
C GLU A 31 -11.58 -0.05 2.36
N ALA A 32 -11.57 -1.38 2.46
CA ALA A 32 -11.45 -2.08 3.73
C ALA A 32 -10.13 -1.78 4.44
N ALA A 33 -9.04 -1.66 3.70
CA ALA A 33 -7.73 -1.33 4.25
C ALA A 33 -7.63 0.12 4.74
N PHE A 34 -8.23 1.07 4.01
CA PHE A 34 -8.31 2.46 4.43
C PHE A 34 -9.25 2.67 5.62
N ALA A 35 -10.29 1.83 5.77
CA ALA A 35 -11.22 1.87 6.89
C ALA A 35 -10.70 1.14 8.15
N ALA A 36 -9.59 0.41 8.05
CA ALA A 36 -9.02 -0.31 9.18
C ALA A 36 -8.48 0.66 10.24
N SER A 37 -8.65 0.33 11.52
CA SER A 37 -8.16 1.12 12.66
C SER A 37 -6.89 0.56 13.30
N ALA A 38 -6.35 -0.53 12.75
CA ALA A 38 -5.15 -1.21 13.25
C ALA A 38 -4.29 -1.68 12.07
N LEU A 39 -2.97 -1.63 12.25
CA LEU A 39 -2.00 -1.96 11.21
C LEU A 39 -2.20 -3.38 10.66
N ASP A 40 -2.31 -4.36 11.55
CA ASP A 40 -2.46 -5.77 11.16
C ASP A 40 -3.75 -5.99 10.36
N THR A 41 -4.83 -5.31 10.73
CA THR A 41 -6.10 -5.34 9.99
C THR A 41 -5.96 -4.73 8.60
N ALA A 42 -5.23 -3.62 8.46
CA ALA A 42 -4.99 -2.99 7.17
C ALA A 42 -4.11 -3.87 6.26
N LEU A 43 -3.06 -4.48 6.81
CA LEU A 43 -2.21 -5.43 6.11
C LEU A 43 -2.99 -6.66 5.67
N GLN A 44 -3.79 -7.24 6.56
CA GLN A 44 -4.64 -8.38 6.24
C GLN A 44 -5.68 -8.04 5.15
N ALA A 45 -6.22 -6.82 5.15
CA ALA A 45 -7.17 -6.37 4.13
C ALA A 45 -6.53 -6.23 2.74
N LEU A 46 -5.30 -5.70 2.65
CA LEU A 46 -4.58 -5.53 1.39
C LEU A 46 -3.97 -6.83 0.88
N TYR A 47 -3.29 -7.55 1.76
CA TYR A 47 -2.37 -8.62 1.38
C TYR A 47 -2.83 -10.00 1.85
N GLY A 48 -3.83 -10.10 2.72
CA GLY A 48 -4.22 -11.36 3.34
C GLY A 48 -3.05 -11.97 4.10
N SER A 49 -2.82 -13.27 3.88
CA SER A 49 -1.72 -14.02 4.50
C SER A 49 -0.41 -14.02 3.69
N ARG A 50 -0.23 -13.08 2.76
CA ARG A 50 1.03 -13.00 1.99
C ARG A 50 2.15 -12.58 2.93
N GLU A 51 3.31 -13.20 2.78
CA GLU A 51 4.50 -12.87 3.56
C GLU A 51 5.08 -11.52 3.12
N LEU A 52 5.51 -10.71 4.10
CA LEU A 52 6.25 -9.47 3.87
C LEU A 52 7.71 -9.69 4.29
N VAL A 53 8.61 -9.71 3.31
CA VAL A 53 10.03 -10.02 3.51
C VAL A 53 10.83 -8.74 3.69
N GLU A 54 11.68 -8.67 4.71
CA GLU A 54 12.58 -7.52 4.88
C GLU A 54 13.64 -7.48 3.79
N HIS A 55 13.94 -6.29 3.27
CA HIS A 55 14.92 -6.13 2.18
C HIS A 55 15.78 -4.88 2.36
N ALA A 56 17.10 -5.05 2.36
CA ALA A 56 18.06 -3.96 2.58
C ALA A 56 18.02 -2.87 1.47
N GLY A 57 17.58 -3.25 0.27
CA GLY A 57 17.40 -2.32 -0.84
C GLY A 57 16.19 -1.40 -0.73
N LEU A 58 15.29 -1.62 0.23
CA LEU A 58 14.12 -0.78 0.46
C LEU A 58 14.39 0.17 1.63
N GLN A 59 14.37 1.47 1.33
CA GLN A 59 14.75 2.53 2.26
C GLN A 59 13.55 3.42 2.55
N LEU A 60 13.37 3.71 3.84
CA LEU A 60 12.36 4.60 4.37
C LEU A 60 13.08 5.61 5.28
N GLU A 61 13.31 6.81 4.75
CA GLU A 61 13.96 7.88 5.51
C GLU A 61 12.89 8.81 6.08
N VAL A 62 12.93 8.99 7.40
CA VAL A 62 12.04 9.89 8.13
C VAL A 62 12.85 10.56 9.26
N PRO A 63 12.63 11.85 9.55
CA PRO A 63 13.20 12.50 10.72
C PRO A 63 12.74 11.79 12.00
N ALA A 64 13.67 11.48 12.91
CA ALA A 64 13.34 10.82 14.16
C ALA A 64 12.38 11.65 15.01
N ALA A 65 12.55 12.97 15.08
CA ALA A 65 11.64 13.89 15.77
C ALA A 65 11.25 15.04 14.83
N PRO A 66 10.09 14.99 14.17
CA PRO A 66 9.67 16.04 13.25
C PRO A 66 9.16 17.28 14.00
N ASP A 67 9.57 18.46 13.54
CA ASP A 67 9.12 19.74 14.10
C ASP A 67 7.60 19.96 13.95
N ASN A 68 7.02 19.41 12.89
CA ASN A 68 5.58 19.51 12.61
C ASN A 68 4.98 18.12 12.28
N PRO A 69 4.21 17.51 13.19
CA PRO A 69 3.62 16.19 12.97
C PRO A 69 2.54 16.19 11.87
N ALA A 70 2.02 17.36 11.47
CA ALA A 70 1.07 17.45 10.37
C ALA A 70 1.74 17.41 8.99
N GLN A 71 3.05 17.65 8.90
CA GLN A 71 3.80 17.74 7.64
C GLN A 71 5.19 17.12 7.76
N VAL A 72 5.25 15.83 8.03
CA VAL A 72 6.51 15.09 8.16
C VAL A 72 7.03 14.71 6.77
N PRO A 73 8.25 15.16 6.38
CA PRO A 73 8.86 14.71 5.14
C PRO A 73 9.32 13.25 5.27
N VAL A 74 9.01 12.44 4.26
CA VAL A 74 9.36 11.02 4.19
C VAL A 74 9.89 10.73 2.79
N GLN A 75 11.04 10.07 2.72
CA GLN A 75 11.63 9.62 1.46
C GLN A 75 11.50 8.10 1.35
N LEU A 76 11.00 7.65 0.21
CA LEU A 76 10.79 6.24 -0.12
C LEU A 76 11.72 5.91 -1.29
N ARG A 77 12.60 4.92 -1.14
CA ARG A 77 13.51 4.51 -2.21
C ARG A 77 13.62 3.00 -2.29
N ALA A 78 13.67 2.46 -3.50
CA ALA A 78 13.99 1.06 -3.74
C ALA A 78 15.17 0.93 -4.70
N ALA A 79 16.24 0.29 -4.27
CA ALA A 79 17.43 0.03 -5.06
C ALA A 79 17.79 -1.45 -4.99
N GLY A 80 18.11 -2.07 -6.13
CA GLY A 80 18.46 -3.50 -6.18
C GLY A 80 17.29 -4.46 -5.90
N LEU A 81 16.05 -3.97 -5.95
CA LEU A 81 14.84 -4.81 -5.94
C LEU A 81 14.39 -5.14 -7.38
N PRO A 82 13.58 -6.20 -7.57
CA PRO A 82 12.78 -6.36 -8.76
C PRO A 82 11.90 -5.12 -9.03
N PRO A 83 11.42 -4.92 -10.28
CA PRO A 83 10.59 -3.77 -10.61
C PRO A 83 9.42 -3.58 -9.65
N VAL A 84 9.43 -2.44 -8.95
CA VAL A 84 8.39 -2.04 -8.00
C VAL A 84 7.25 -1.38 -8.78
N HIS A 85 6.04 -1.92 -8.65
CA HIS A 85 4.85 -1.33 -9.27
C HIS A 85 3.99 -0.55 -8.28
N ALA A 86 4.20 -0.74 -6.97
CA ALA A 86 3.60 0.13 -5.97
C ALA A 86 4.42 0.25 -4.68
N PHE A 87 4.36 1.43 -4.06
CA PHE A 87 4.74 1.64 -2.67
C PHE A 87 3.51 1.83 -1.81
N VAL A 88 3.46 1.17 -0.67
CA VAL A 88 2.38 1.31 0.31
C VAL A 88 2.96 1.69 1.66
N LEU A 89 2.53 2.84 2.15
CA LEU A 89 3.05 3.43 3.38
C LEU A 89 2.00 3.35 4.48
N PHE A 90 2.42 2.88 5.65
CA PHE A 90 1.60 2.79 6.84
C PHE A 90 2.24 3.54 8.02
N ALA A 91 1.40 4.09 8.90
CA ALA A 91 1.78 4.67 10.16
C ALA A 91 0.99 4.00 11.30
N ALA A 92 1.65 3.16 12.10
CA ALA A 92 0.98 2.32 13.09
C ALA A 92 0.27 3.12 14.19
N ALA A 93 0.77 4.31 14.52
CA ALA A 93 0.21 5.19 15.54
C ALA A 93 -0.98 6.03 15.06
N ASN A 94 -1.31 5.98 13.76
CA ASN A 94 -2.42 6.75 13.22
C ASN A 94 -3.75 6.01 13.43
N PRO A 95 -4.87 6.74 13.67
CA PRO A 95 -6.20 6.12 13.73
C PRO A 95 -6.56 5.37 12.44
N LEU A 96 -6.07 5.86 11.30
CA LEU A 96 -6.10 5.18 10.01
C LEU A 96 -4.66 4.89 9.61
N PRO A 97 -4.20 3.62 9.70
CA PRO A 97 -2.79 3.29 9.58
C PRO A 97 -2.33 3.30 8.13
N LEU A 98 -3.17 2.99 7.15
CA LEU A 98 -2.82 3.09 5.74
C LEU A 98 -2.80 4.56 5.30
N ILE A 99 -1.62 5.08 4.99
CA ILE A 99 -1.43 6.49 4.61
C ILE A 99 -1.67 6.69 3.12
N ALA A 100 -0.99 5.89 2.30
CA ALA A 100 -1.04 6.01 0.86
C ALA A 100 -0.57 4.73 0.16
N ARG A 101 -1.09 4.52 -1.05
CA ARG A 101 -0.59 3.55 -2.03
C ARG A 101 -0.23 4.32 -3.30
N PHE A 102 1.04 4.32 -3.65
CA PHE A 102 1.59 4.98 -4.84
C PHE A 102 1.78 3.92 -5.92
N GLU A 103 1.01 3.99 -6.99
CA GLU A 103 1.19 3.12 -8.15
C GLU A 103 2.24 3.74 -9.08
N LEU A 104 3.27 2.96 -9.43
CA LEU A 104 4.38 3.38 -10.27
C LEU A 104 4.17 2.85 -11.69
N GLY A 105 4.38 3.72 -12.68
CA GLY A 105 4.37 3.32 -14.08
C GLY A 105 5.59 2.47 -14.45
N GLU A 106 5.49 1.76 -15.58
CA GLU A 106 6.61 0.97 -16.10
C GLU A 106 7.82 1.86 -16.41
N GLY A 107 9.01 1.43 -15.96
CA GLY A 107 10.26 2.16 -16.20
C GLY A 107 10.48 3.40 -15.30
N VAL A 108 9.57 3.68 -14.35
CA VAL A 108 9.76 4.74 -13.36
C VAL A 108 10.77 4.30 -12.30
N GLU A 109 11.72 5.17 -11.99
CA GLU A 109 12.63 4.95 -10.87
C GLU A 109 11.84 5.02 -9.55
N PRO A 110 11.89 3.99 -8.70
CA PRO A 110 11.06 3.90 -7.51
C PRO A 110 11.65 4.75 -6.37
N GLN A 111 11.55 6.07 -6.53
CA GLN A 111 11.96 7.09 -5.56
C GLN A 111 10.86 8.14 -5.42
N LEU A 112 10.38 8.37 -4.20
CA LEU A 112 9.32 9.33 -3.89
C LEU A 112 9.66 10.13 -2.64
N ASP A 113 9.45 11.44 -2.71
CA ASP A 113 9.51 12.35 -1.56
C ASP A 113 8.11 12.87 -1.27
N VAL A 114 7.57 12.52 -0.10
CA VAL A 114 6.20 12.84 0.28
C VAL A 114 6.14 13.49 1.65
N ARG A 115 5.09 14.26 1.90
CA ARG A 115 4.79 14.79 3.23
C ARG A 115 3.56 14.09 3.77
N ILE A 116 3.67 13.52 4.97
CA ILE A 116 2.57 12.78 5.61
C ILE A 116 2.23 13.38 6.96
N LYS A 117 1.01 13.12 7.43
CA LYS A 117 0.60 13.42 8.79
C LYS A 117 0.84 12.20 9.68
N VAL A 118 1.54 12.42 10.79
CA VAL A 118 1.81 11.42 11.83
C VAL A 118 1.02 11.81 13.08
N GLY A 119 0.19 10.89 13.57
CA GLY A 119 -0.72 11.11 14.70
C GLY A 119 -0.06 10.96 16.07
N GLY A 120 1.09 10.28 16.15
CA GLY A 120 1.83 10.08 17.38
C GLY A 120 3.11 9.27 17.15
N SER A 121 3.91 9.10 18.21
CA SER A 121 5.13 8.29 18.14
C SER A 121 4.84 6.84 17.81
N GLY A 122 5.61 6.26 16.90
CA GLY A 122 5.43 4.89 16.51
C GLY A 122 6.19 4.50 15.25
N ARG A 123 5.82 3.32 14.74
CA ARG A 123 6.46 2.74 13.56
C ARG A 123 5.76 3.20 12.29
N LEU A 124 6.58 3.58 11.32
CA LEU A 124 6.22 3.68 9.91
C LEU A 124 6.67 2.39 9.21
N LEU A 125 5.79 1.83 8.39
CA LEU A 125 6.06 0.63 7.61
C LEU A 125 5.90 0.97 6.13
N LEU A 126 6.92 0.70 5.35
CA LEU A 126 6.87 0.80 3.89
C LEU A 126 6.87 -0.60 3.30
N VAL A 127 5.94 -0.84 2.38
CA VAL A 127 5.83 -2.08 1.60
C VAL A 127 6.03 -1.76 0.14
N ALA A 128 6.94 -2.48 -0.52
CA ALA A 128 7.13 -2.45 -1.96
C ALA A 128 6.47 -3.68 -2.59
N GLU A 129 5.52 -3.44 -3.50
CA GLU A 129 4.87 -4.47 -4.28
C GLU A 129 5.67 -4.72 -5.56
N THR A 130 6.10 -5.97 -5.76
CA THR A 130 6.81 -6.42 -6.97
C THR A 130 6.14 -7.67 -7.54
N ALA A 131 6.51 -8.07 -8.75
CA ALA A 131 6.07 -9.34 -9.32
C ALA A 131 6.63 -10.57 -8.56
N ALA A 132 7.78 -10.42 -7.89
CA ALA A 132 8.44 -11.49 -7.15
C ALA A 132 7.87 -11.68 -5.73
N GLY A 133 7.23 -10.64 -5.15
CA GLY A 133 6.74 -10.68 -3.79
C GLY A 133 6.51 -9.30 -3.18
N LEU A 134 6.23 -9.31 -1.87
CA LEU A 134 6.08 -8.12 -1.05
C LEU A 134 7.35 -7.94 -0.21
N PHE A 135 8.00 -6.80 -0.37
CA PHE A 135 9.16 -6.44 0.44
C PHE A 135 8.79 -5.33 1.41
N ARG A 136 9.39 -5.33 2.60
CA ARG A 136 9.12 -4.33 3.62
C ARG A 136 10.38 -3.75 4.25
N THR A 137 10.23 -2.55 4.78
CA THR A 137 11.19 -1.89 5.68
C THR A 137 10.39 -1.05 6.68
N GLU A 138 10.97 -0.78 7.85
CA GLU A 138 10.33 0.03 8.87
C GLU A 138 11.26 1.11 9.40
N ALA A 139 10.67 2.20 9.86
CA ALA A 139 11.35 3.29 10.54
C ALA A 139 10.53 3.73 11.75
N HIS A 140 11.21 4.31 12.75
CA HIS A 140 10.55 4.86 13.93
C HIS A 140 10.49 6.37 13.84
N VAL A 141 9.37 6.96 14.28
CA VAL A 141 9.20 8.40 14.39
C VAL A 141 8.66 8.74 15.78
N ASP A 142 9.29 9.67 16.44
CA ASP A 142 8.93 10.24 17.73
C ASP A 142 8.26 11.60 17.51
N ALA A 143 6.97 11.57 17.21
CA ALA A 143 6.19 12.80 17.15
C ALA A 143 5.87 13.27 18.57
N ALA A 144 6.55 14.34 19.01
CA ALA A 144 6.11 15.08 20.18
C ALA A 144 4.66 15.52 19.92
N ALA A 145 3.73 15.13 20.81
CA ALA A 145 2.34 15.55 20.72
C ALA A 145 2.32 17.07 20.52
N GLY A 146 1.86 17.50 19.34
CA GLY A 146 1.92 18.90 18.94
C GLY A 146 1.35 19.76 20.06
N ALA A 147 2.20 20.62 20.63
CA ALA A 147 1.73 21.65 21.53
C ALA A 147 0.72 22.49 20.73
N CYS A 148 -0.54 22.50 21.16
CA CYS A 148 -1.49 23.50 20.70
C CYS A 148 -0.86 24.89 20.94
N GLY A 149 -0.61 25.61 19.87
CA GLY A 149 -0.20 27.02 19.85
C GLY A 149 -0.87 27.69 18.66
#